data_AF-A0A3N5QTU1-F1
#
_entry.id   AF-A0A3N5QTU1-F1
#
_cell.length_a   1.000
_cell.length_b   1.000
_cell.length_c   1.000
_cell.angle_alpha   90.00
_cell.angle_beta   90.00
_cell.angle_gamma   90.00
#
_symmetry.space_group_name_H-M   'P 1'
#
loop_
_entity.id
_entity.type
_entity.pdbx_description
1 polymer ?
#
loop_
_entity_poly.entity_id
_entity_poly.type
_entity_poly.pdbx_seq_one_letter_code
_entity_poly.pdbx_strand_id
1 'polypeptide(L)'
;MATNPLKRQVPKPNISVIRWLLDSDPSIRWQVMRDLTDAPAEEVAAERARVSTEGAGAHLLALQMADGTWGGAAWNRGWDSTMHVLMLLRDLGLDPASDQARRAVGL
;
A
#
# COMPACT_ATOMS: atom_id res chain seq x y z
N MET A 1 -3.20 -44.69 -11.32
CA MET A 1 -3.95 -43.91 -10.31
C MET A 1 -3.81 -42.45 -10.70
N ALA A 2 -4.81 -41.85 -11.35
CA ALA A 2 -4.74 -40.49 -11.87
C ALA A 2 -5.24 -39.50 -10.80
N THR A 3 -4.39 -38.55 -10.40
CA THR A 3 -4.74 -37.47 -9.47
C THR A 3 -5.53 -36.41 -10.23
N ASN A 4 -6.83 -36.30 -9.93
CA ASN A 4 -7.68 -35.24 -10.45
C ASN A 4 -7.29 -33.93 -9.74
N PRO A 5 -6.80 -32.89 -10.44
CA PRO A 5 -6.42 -31.65 -9.78
C PRO A 5 -7.67 -30.99 -9.21
N LEU A 6 -7.66 -30.66 -7.92
CA LEU A 6 -8.73 -29.92 -7.27
C LEU A 6 -8.91 -28.58 -7.98
N LYS A 7 -10.04 -28.40 -8.66
CA LYS A 7 -10.48 -27.08 -9.13
C LYS A 7 -10.66 -26.21 -7.89
N ARG A 8 -9.69 -25.33 -7.63
CA ARG A 8 -9.77 -24.34 -6.56
C ARG A 8 -10.92 -23.39 -6.91
N GLN A 9 -12.09 -23.59 -6.30
CA GLN A 9 -13.14 -22.60 -6.36
C GLN A 9 -12.65 -21.39 -5.57
N VAL A 10 -12.35 -20.29 -6.26
CA VAL A 10 -12.11 -19.01 -5.60
C VAL A 10 -13.48 -18.53 -5.11
N PRO A 11 -13.73 -18.46 -3.79
CA PRO A 11 -15.00 -17.99 -3.29
C PRO A 11 -15.23 -16.56 -3.79
N LYS A 12 -16.41 -16.26 -4.35
CA LYS A 12 -16.77 -14.88 -4.63
C LYS A 12 -16.85 -14.12 -3.31
N PRO A 13 -16.15 -12.98 -3.16
CA PRO A 13 -16.18 -12.23 -1.93
C PRO A 13 -17.62 -11.77 -1.63
N ASN A 14 -18.04 -11.90 -0.37
CA ASN A 14 -19.35 -11.45 0.06
C ASN A 14 -19.43 -9.92 -0.05
N ILE A 15 -20.53 -9.39 -0.59
CA ILE A 15 -20.77 -7.94 -0.76
C ILE A 15 -20.59 -7.19 0.57
N SER A 16 -20.94 -7.79 1.71
CA SER A 16 -20.71 -7.18 3.03
C SER A 16 -19.23 -7.00 3.35
N VAL A 17 -18.38 -7.96 2.99
CA VAL A 17 -16.93 -7.91 3.20
C VAL A 17 -16.30 -6.87 2.28
N ILE A 18 -16.71 -6.78 1.02
CA ILE A 18 -16.22 -5.74 0.09
C ILE A 18 -16.56 -4.36 0.63
N ARG A 19 -17.79 -4.15 1.14
CA ARG A 19 -18.18 -2.87 1.73
C ARG A 19 -17.33 -2.51 2.95
N TRP A 20 -17.04 -3.47 3.83
CA TRP A 20 -16.15 -3.25 4.97
C TRP A 20 -14.73 -2.87 4.53
N LEU A 21 -14.18 -3.55 3.51
CA LEU A 21 -12.87 -3.24 2.94
C LEU A 21 -12.83 -1.87 2.25
N LEU A 22 -13.92 -1.44 1.61
CA LEU A 22 -14.04 -0.12 1.00
C LEU A 22 -14.16 1.00 2.05
N ASP A 23 -14.56 0.69 3.28
CA ASP A 23 -14.63 1.62 4.42
C ASP A 23 -13.34 1.63 5.26
N SER A 24 -12.24 1.11 4.70
CA SER A 24 -10.95 1.01 5.37
C SER A 24 -9.97 2.11 4.92
N ASP A 25 -8.74 2.04 5.46
CA ASP A 25 -7.61 2.91 5.09
C ASP A 25 -7.44 3.03 3.56
N PRO A 26 -7.04 4.21 3.03
CA PRO A 26 -6.79 4.39 1.60
C PRO A 26 -5.90 3.31 0.99
N SER A 27 -4.86 2.87 1.73
CA SER A 27 -3.92 1.83 1.28
C SER A 27 -4.57 0.48 0.98
N ILE A 28 -5.73 0.21 1.58
CA ILE A 28 -6.54 -0.99 1.31
C ILE A 28 -7.62 -0.65 0.28
N ARG A 29 -8.32 0.47 0.47
CA ARG A 29 -9.50 0.86 -0.32
C ARG A 29 -9.20 0.95 -1.82
N TRP A 30 -8.08 1.58 -2.23
CA TRP A 30 -7.75 1.70 -3.66
C TRP A 30 -7.49 0.34 -4.31
N GLN A 31 -6.91 -0.62 -3.56
CA GLN A 31 -6.66 -1.98 -4.05
C GLN A 31 -7.95 -2.76 -4.21
N VAL A 32 -8.88 -2.59 -3.26
CA VAL A 32 -10.22 -3.19 -3.33
C VAL A 32 -10.99 -2.64 -4.52
N MET A 33 -10.94 -1.33 -4.75
CA MET A 33 -11.53 -0.72 -5.94
C MET A 33 -10.92 -1.31 -7.22
N ARG A 34 -9.59 -1.42 -7.30
CA ARG A 34 -8.88 -1.98 -8.47
C ARG A 34 -9.23 -3.44 -8.74
N ASP A 35 -9.24 -4.27 -7.71
CA ASP A 35 -9.18 -5.73 -7.87
C ASP A 35 -10.54 -6.42 -7.67
N LEU A 36 -11.44 -5.81 -6.90
CA LEU A 36 -12.69 -6.43 -6.45
C LEU A 36 -13.95 -5.69 -6.88
N THR A 37 -13.82 -4.60 -7.64
CA THR A 37 -14.93 -3.82 -8.19
C THR A 37 -14.70 -3.47 -9.66
N ASP A 38 -15.69 -2.84 -10.30
CA ASP A 38 -15.60 -2.32 -11.66
C ASP A 38 -15.23 -0.81 -11.69
N ALA A 39 -14.54 -0.31 -10.66
CA ALA A 39 -14.18 1.10 -10.56
C ALA A 39 -13.26 1.56 -11.72
N PRO A 40 -13.50 2.74 -12.31
CA PRO A 40 -12.61 3.30 -13.34
C PRO A 40 -11.18 3.52 -12.82
N ALA A 41 -10.19 3.37 -13.70
CA ALA A 41 -8.78 3.55 -13.35
C ALA A 41 -8.45 4.94 -12.79
N GLU A 42 -9.17 5.98 -13.23
CA GLU A 42 -9.05 7.34 -12.71
C GLU A 42 -9.48 7.44 -11.24
N GLU A 43 -10.61 6.83 -10.88
CA GLU A 43 -11.08 6.81 -9.48
C GLU A 43 -10.14 6.01 -8.58
N VAL A 44 -9.60 4.89 -9.07
CA VAL A 44 -8.58 4.10 -8.37
C VAL A 44 -7.31 4.94 -8.16
N ALA A 45 -6.86 5.68 -9.17
CA ALA A 45 -5.68 6.53 -9.06
C ALA A 45 -5.90 7.68 -8.07
N ALA A 46 -7.07 8.31 -8.10
CA ALA A 46 -7.45 9.36 -7.16
C ALA A 46 -7.50 8.83 -5.72
N GLU A 47 -8.07 7.64 -5.49
CA GLU A 47 -8.09 7.02 -4.17
C GLU A 47 -6.67 6.65 -3.70
N ARG A 48 -5.83 6.09 -4.59
CA ARG A 48 -4.44 5.76 -4.28
C ARG A 48 -3.61 7.01 -3.89
N ALA A 49 -3.88 8.17 -4.50
CA ALA A 49 -3.16 9.41 -4.18
C ALA A 49 -3.33 9.82 -2.70
N ARG A 50 -4.46 9.49 -2.08
CA ARG A 50 -4.77 9.78 -0.67
C ARG A 50 -3.83 9.06 0.31
N VAL A 51 -3.16 7.99 -0.09
CA VAL A 51 -2.17 7.27 0.74
C VAL A 51 -1.08 8.20 1.28
N SER A 52 -0.73 9.24 0.53
CA SER A 52 0.30 10.20 0.95
C SER A 52 -0.16 11.20 2.01
N THR A 53 -1.47 11.39 2.17
CA THR A 53 -2.06 12.46 3.00
C THR A 53 -2.98 11.93 4.10
N GLU A 54 -3.41 10.68 4.01
CA GLU A 54 -4.33 10.06 4.95
C GLU A 54 -3.83 8.69 5.44
N GLY A 55 -4.30 8.30 6.62
CA GLY A 55 -4.14 6.94 7.12
C GLY A 55 -2.70 6.53 7.43
N ALA A 56 -2.43 5.24 7.29
CA ALA A 56 -1.14 4.63 7.62
C ALA A 56 0.03 5.18 6.79
N GLY A 57 -0.20 5.43 5.49
CA GLY A 57 0.82 5.99 4.60
C GLY A 57 1.28 7.38 5.05
N ALA A 58 0.32 8.27 5.34
CA ALA A 58 0.63 9.60 5.86
C ALA A 58 1.32 9.56 7.23
N HIS A 59 0.92 8.63 8.11
CA HIS A 59 1.57 8.46 9.40
C HIS A 59 3.05 8.08 9.25
N LEU A 60 3.38 7.13 8.36
CA LEU A 60 4.76 6.76 8.07
C LEU A 60 5.53 7.94 7.46
N LEU A 61 4.94 8.68 6.53
CA LEU A 61 5.56 9.86 5.92
C LEU A 61 5.83 10.97 6.93
N ALA A 62 4.98 11.14 7.94
CA ALA A 62 5.19 12.11 9.01
C ALA A 62 6.38 11.76 9.92
N LEU A 63 6.80 10.49 9.93
CA LEU A 63 8.00 10.02 10.66
C LEU A 63 9.28 10.15 9.83
N GLN A 64 9.19 10.57 8.56
CA GLN A 64 10.36 10.79 7.72
C GLN A 64 11.22 11.92 8.32
N MET A 65 12.50 11.66 8.54
CA MET A 65 13.42 12.68 9.04
C MET A 65 13.77 13.68 7.94
N ALA A 66 14.37 14.81 8.34
CA ALA A 66 14.73 15.89 7.41
C ALA A 66 15.74 15.45 6.34
N ASP A 67 16.56 14.44 6.63
CA ASP A 67 17.50 13.81 5.70
C ASP A 67 16.82 12.78 4.77
N GLY A 68 15.51 12.56 4.88
CA GLY A 68 14.75 11.63 4.07
C GLY A 68 14.70 10.19 4.61
N THR A 69 15.39 9.90 5.72
CA THR A 69 15.51 8.55 6.28
C THR A 69 14.41 8.20 7.28
N TRP A 70 14.32 6.91 7.59
CA TRP A 70 13.70 6.36 8.80
C TRP A 70 14.74 5.54 9.57
N GLY A 71 14.69 5.62 10.91
CA GLY A 71 15.61 4.89 11.78
C GLY A 71 17.09 5.28 11.63
N GLY A 72 17.42 6.35 10.89
CA GLY A 72 18.77 6.89 10.72
C GLY A 72 19.72 6.02 9.92
N ALA A 73 19.22 4.96 9.30
CA ALA A 73 20.01 4.02 8.52
C ALA A 73 19.24 3.53 7.29
N ALA A 74 19.97 3.24 6.21
CA ALA A 74 19.39 2.57 5.05
C ALA A 74 18.81 1.20 5.45
N TRP A 75 19.57 0.44 6.24
CA TRP A 75 19.17 -0.87 6.76
C TRP A 75 19.58 -1.05 8.22
N ASN A 76 18.71 -1.68 9.02
CA ASN A 76 18.99 -2.10 10.39
C ASN A 76 18.19 -3.38 10.75
N ARG A 77 18.41 -3.94 11.95
CA ARG A 77 17.67 -5.11 12.47
C ARG A 77 16.34 -4.75 13.18
N GLY A 78 16.03 -3.47 13.31
CA GLY A 78 14.91 -2.92 14.08
C GLY A 78 13.59 -2.81 13.31
N TRP A 79 13.57 -3.17 12.02
CA TRP A 79 12.41 -3.06 11.12
C TRP A 79 11.91 -1.64 10.87
N ASP A 80 12.59 -0.64 11.41
CA ASP A 80 12.29 0.79 11.28
C ASP A 80 13.28 1.51 10.35
N SER A 81 14.16 0.78 9.68
CA SER A 81 15.10 1.35 8.71
C SER A 81 14.40 1.92 7.48
N THR A 82 15.08 2.82 6.78
CA THR A 82 14.60 3.44 5.53
C THR A 82 14.12 2.40 4.52
N MET A 83 14.88 1.31 4.32
CA MET A 83 14.47 0.20 3.44
C MET A 83 13.12 -0.41 3.83
N HIS A 84 12.91 -0.73 5.12
CA HIS A 84 11.67 -1.37 5.57
C HIS A 84 10.47 -0.44 5.39
N VAL A 85 10.60 0.81 5.78
CA VAL A 85 9.52 1.80 5.65
C VAL A 85 9.20 2.10 4.19
N LEU A 86 10.21 2.22 3.31
CA LEU A 86 9.98 2.41 1.88
C LEU A 86 9.31 1.22 1.20
N MET A 87 9.70 -0.01 1.56
CA MET A 87 9.03 -1.20 1.04
C MET A 87 7.55 -1.21 1.46
N LEU A 88 7.26 -0.92 2.72
CA LEU A 88 5.89 -0.82 3.19
C LEU A 88 5.11 0.29 2.46
N LEU A 89 5.66 1.51 2.37
CA LEU A 89 5.02 2.62 1.65
C LEU A 89 4.73 2.27 0.19
N ARG A 90 5.63 1.53 -0.48
CA ARG A 90 5.41 1.04 -1.84
C ARG A 90 4.23 0.08 -1.89
N ASP A 91 4.12 -0.86 -0.96
CA ASP A 91 3.02 -1.83 -0.90
C ASP A 91 1.68 -1.16 -0.57
N LEU A 92 1.71 -0.12 0.27
CA LEU A 92 0.53 0.71 0.57
C LEU A 92 0.09 1.55 -0.64
N GLY A 93 0.97 1.77 -1.62
CA GLY A 93 0.66 2.47 -2.86
C GLY A 93 1.17 3.90 -2.94
N LEU A 94 2.19 4.29 -2.17
CA LEU A 94 2.84 5.60 -2.36
C LEU A 94 3.29 5.79 -3.81
N ASP A 95 3.17 7.01 -4.32
CA ASP A 95 3.70 7.37 -5.64
C ASP A 95 5.25 7.40 -5.59
N PRO A 96 5.97 6.57 -6.37
CA PRO A 96 7.43 6.63 -6.43
C PRO A 96 7.95 7.97 -6.99
N ALA A 97 7.13 8.74 -7.69
CA ALA A 97 7.48 10.08 -8.15
C ALA A 97 7.27 11.18 -7.09
N SER A 98 6.70 10.85 -5.92
CA SER A 98 6.53 11.81 -4.83
C SER A 98 7.86 12.32 -4.28
N ASP A 99 7.89 13.56 -3.78
CA ASP A 99 9.09 14.15 -3.22
C ASP A 99 9.59 13.36 -1.99
N GLN A 100 8.67 12.83 -1.19
CA GLN A 100 8.98 11.96 -0.04
C GLN A 100 9.76 10.72 -0.48
N ALA A 101 9.31 10.03 -1.53
CA ALA A 101 9.98 8.85 -2.07
C ALA A 101 11.35 9.21 -2.68
N ARG A 102 11.43 10.31 -3.42
CA ARG A 102 12.69 10.78 -4.01
C ARG A 102 13.73 11.14 -2.96
N ARG A 103 13.34 11.86 -1.90
CA ARG A 103 14.24 12.21 -0.80
C ARG A 103 14.84 10.98 -0.13
N ALA A 104 14.04 9.93 0.07
CA ALA A 104 14.51 8.72 0.72
C ALA A 104 15.50 7.90 -0.12
N VAL A 105 15.43 7.99 -1.46
CA VAL A 105 16.32 7.27 -2.38
C VAL A 105 17.57 8.09 -2.73
N GLY A 106 17.49 9.42 -2.70
CA GLY A 106 18.58 10.34 -3.02
C GLY A 106 19.62 10.53 -1.92
N LEU A 107 19.68 9.61 -0.95
CA LEU A 107 20.74 9.54 0.07
C LEU A 107 22.12 9.38 -0.55
#